data_AF-A0A9D8ITX3-F1
#
_entry.id   AF-A0A9D8ITX3-F1
#
_cell.length_a   1.000
_cell.length_b   1.000
_cell.length_c   1.000
_cell.angle_alpha   90.00
_cell.angle_beta   90.00
_cell.angle_gamma   90.00
#
_symmetry.space_group_name_H-M   'P 1'
#
loop_
_entity.id
_entity.type
_entity.pdbx_description
1 polymer ?
#
loop_
_entity_poly.entity_id
_entity_poly.type
_entity_poly.pdbx_seq_one_letter_code
_entity_poly.pdbx_strand_id
1 'polypeptide(L)'
;MVETLFAGEDHEMITVYTLDRGTLTATHYCALGNQPRMKASSDSGKSVVFEYVDGGNLASRDENHMDSVTFEFLEPDRVVAQWRGYEKGATTDHARFDMRRAKSSTGKVSAPATPAAPAAPAAPAAPGKPAAPAAPGKPAAPAAKSPPAPTAPTNPAGAR
;
A
#
# COMPACT_ATOMS: atom_id res chain seq x y z
N MET A 1 1.57 18.06 12.44
CA MET A 1 3.01 18.38 12.60
C MET A 1 3.70 18.13 11.26
N VAL A 2 4.74 18.90 10.92
CA VAL A 2 5.49 18.74 9.68
C VAL A 2 6.96 18.55 10.01
N GLU A 3 7.60 17.57 9.40
CA GLU A 3 9.04 17.33 9.41
C GLU A 3 9.60 17.63 8.02
N THR A 4 10.76 18.27 7.98
CA THR A 4 11.54 18.49 6.75
C THR A 4 12.90 17.85 6.94
N LEU A 5 13.24 16.89 6.09
CA LEU A 5 14.57 16.30 5.99
C LEU A 5 15.28 16.91 4.79
N PHE A 6 16.59 17.19 4.95
CA PHE A 6 17.44 17.79 3.90
C PHE A 6 16.88 19.13 3.37
N ALA A 7 16.50 20.01 4.30
CA ALA A 7 15.86 21.29 3.99
C ALA A 7 16.73 22.14 3.03
N GLY A 8 16.16 22.55 1.90
CA GLY A 8 16.81 23.36 0.87
C GLY A 8 17.69 22.58 -0.11
N GLU A 9 17.77 21.26 0.01
CA GLU A 9 18.51 20.40 -0.91
C GLU A 9 17.61 19.83 -2.02
N ASP A 10 18.19 19.39 -3.14
CA ASP A 10 17.45 18.80 -4.28
C ASP A 10 16.66 17.54 -3.89
N HIS A 11 17.03 16.91 -2.78
CA HIS A 11 16.39 15.73 -2.21
C HIS A 11 15.70 16.03 -0.87
N GLU A 12 15.21 17.26 -0.71
CA GLU A 12 14.34 17.63 0.41
C GLU A 12 13.13 16.68 0.47
N MET A 13 12.84 16.19 1.66
CA MET A 13 11.67 15.34 1.92
C MET A 13 10.82 15.95 3.01
N ILE A 14 9.50 15.80 2.87
CA ILE A 14 8.54 16.34 3.83
C ILE A 14 7.69 15.21 4.39
N THR A 15 7.60 15.10 5.71
CA THR A 15 6.63 14.20 6.36
C THR A 15 5.58 15.01 7.09
N VAL A 16 4.30 14.77 6.78
CA VAL A 16 3.17 15.37 7.48
C VAL A 16 2.54 14.34 8.41
N TYR A 17 2.51 14.67 9.71
CA TYR A 17 1.88 13.85 10.74
C TYR A 17 0.53 14.43 11.15
N THR A 18 -0.50 13.58 11.16
CA THR A 18 -1.88 13.93 11.53
C THR A 18 -2.47 12.89 12.45
N LEU A 19 -3.49 13.29 13.22
CA LEU A 19 -4.37 12.35 13.91
C LEU A 19 -5.62 12.13 13.05
N ASP A 20 -5.71 10.95 12.43
CA ASP A 20 -6.91 10.50 11.72
C ASP A 20 -7.78 9.68 12.68
N ARG A 21 -8.85 10.29 13.19
CA ARG A 21 -9.82 9.66 14.12
C ARG A 21 -9.17 8.94 15.31
N GLY A 22 -8.10 9.53 15.86
CA GLY A 22 -7.37 9.00 17.01
C GLY A 22 -6.20 8.08 16.63
N THR A 23 -6.00 7.76 15.36
CA THR A 23 -4.82 7.05 14.86
C THR A 23 -3.79 8.05 14.36
N LEU A 24 -2.55 7.95 14.84
CA LEU A 24 -1.44 8.75 14.33
C LEU A 24 -1.02 8.23 12.95
N THR A 25 -1.03 9.11 11.96
CA THR A 25 -0.69 8.81 10.57
C THR A 25 0.43 9.70 10.09
N ALA A 26 1.26 9.18 9.18
CA ALA A 26 2.30 9.94 8.49
C ALA A 26 2.06 9.85 6.98
N THR A 27 2.11 10.99 6.28
CA THR A 27 2.23 11.02 4.81
C THR A 27 3.59 11.59 4.48
N HIS A 28 4.44 10.79 3.85
CA HIS A 28 5.80 11.17 3.51
C HIS A 28 5.88 11.49 2.02
N TYR A 29 6.28 12.72 1.69
CA TYR A 29 6.57 13.17 0.35
C TYR A 29 8.05 12.94 0.09
N CYS A 30 8.35 11.88 -0.64
CA CYS A 30 9.70 11.43 -0.92
C CYS A 30 10.34 12.25 -2.05
N ALA A 31 11.67 12.33 -2.05
CA ALA A 31 12.45 12.90 -3.17
C ALA A 31 12.21 12.16 -4.50
N LEU A 32 11.71 10.92 -4.44
CA LEU A 32 11.30 10.13 -5.61
C LEU A 32 9.97 10.60 -6.24
N GLY A 33 9.30 11.61 -5.66
CA GLY A 33 8.02 12.12 -6.14
C GLY A 33 6.81 11.24 -5.77
N ASN A 34 6.99 10.28 -4.87
CA ASN A 34 5.90 9.46 -4.33
C ASN A 34 5.46 9.91 -2.93
N GLN A 35 4.27 9.44 -2.53
CA GLN A 35 3.60 9.83 -1.30
C GLN A 35 3.12 8.61 -0.47
N PRO A 36 4.03 7.76 0.05
CA PRO A 36 3.66 6.70 0.96
C PRO A 36 2.97 7.24 2.22
N ARG A 37 1.89 6.57 2.61
CA ARG A 37 1.15 6.77 3.84
C ARG A 37 1.44 5.64 4.79
N MET A 38 1.72 6.00 6.03
CA MET A 38 2.00 5.08 7.13
C MET A 38 1.05 5.34 8.30
N LYS A 39 0.83 4.31 9.11
CA LYS A 39 0.08 4.37 10.37
C LYS A 39 0.95 3.92 11.52
N ALA A 40 0.77 4.56 12.67
CA ALA A 40 1.39 4.09 13.90
C ALA A 40 0.88 2.67 14.22
N SER A 41 1.79 1.70 14.24
CA SER A 41 1.52 0.29 14.59
C SER A 41 1.76 0.03 16.08
N SER A 42 2.62 0.84 16.71
CA SER A 42 2.87 0.80 18.15
C SER A 42 3.25 2.18 18.69
N ASP A 43 2.89 2.41 19.95
CA ASP A 43 3.28 3.58 20.75
C ASP A 43 3.49 3.13 22.20
N SER A 44 4.70 3.34 22.70
CA SER A 44 5.09 3.06 24.08
C SER A 44 5.34 4.32 24.92
N GLY A 45 5.11 5.51 24.35
CA GLY A 45 5.50 6.81 24.89
C GLY A 45 7.00 7.10 24.79
N LYS A 46 7.85 6.07 24.64
CA LYS A 46 9.30 6.20 24.40
C LYS A 46 9.71 5.86 22.97
N SER A 47 8.87 5.13 22.27
CA SER A 47 9.05 4.80 20.87
C SER A 47 7.71 4.69 20.17
N VAL A 48 7.67 5.17 18.92
CA VAL A 48 6.53 5.07 18.02
C VAL A 48 7.02 4.47 16.71
N VAL A 49 6.33 3.43 16.24
CA VAL A 49 6.63 2.77 14.95
C VAL A 49 5.51 3.07 13.98
N PHE A 50 5.88 3.54 12.80
CA PHE A 50 4.98 3.74 11.67
C PHE A 50 5.26 2.70 10.59
N GLU A 51 4.20 2.08 10.09
CA GLU A 51 4.26 1.07 9.04
C GLU A 51 3.43 1.50 7.83
N TYR A 52 3.90 1.16 6.64
CA TYR A 52 3.24 1.44 5.38
C TYR A 52 1.80 0.90 5.33
N VAL A 53 0.93 1.69 4.70
CA VAL A 53 -0.46 1.32 4.42
C VAL A 53 -0.68 1.29 2.91
N ASP A 54 -0.39 2.39 2.23
CA ASP A 54 -0.49 2.54 0.78
C ASP A 54 0.31 3.76 0.29
N GLY A 55 0.42 3.93 -1.03
CA GLY A 55 0.99 5.12 -1.65
C GLY A 55 0.14 5.50 -2.85
N GLY A 56 -0.57 6.62 -2.75
CA GLY A 56 -1.64 6.96 -3.70
C GLY A 56 -1.20 7.10 -5.16
N ASN A 57 0.09 7.32 -5.41
CA ASN A 57 0.67 7.45 -6.75
C ASN A 57 1.70 6.37 -7.10
N LEU A 58 1.76 5.28 -6.33
CA LEU A 58 2.56 4.10 -6.67
C LEU A 58 1.70 3.17 -7.55
N ALA A 59 2.22 2.68 -8.67
CA ALA A 59 1.51 1.68 -9.47
C ALA A 59 1.56 0.30 -8.81
N SER A 60 2.55 0.05 -7.96
CA SER A 60 2.63 -1.13 -7.11
C SER A 60 3.40 -0.90 -5.81
N ARG A 61 3.21 -1.80 -4.84
CA ARG A 61 3.96 -1.82 -3.58
C ARG A 61 5.46 -2.10 -3.77
N ASP A 62 5.91 -2.59 -4.91
CA ASP A 62 7.33 -2.92 -5.13
C ASP A 62 8.16 -1.76 -5.70
N GLU A 63 7.50 -0.66 -6.07
CA GLU A 63 8.18 0.59 -6.42
C GLU A 63 8.90 1.16 -5.21
N ASN A 64 10.04 1.81 -5.44
CA ASN A 64 10.85 2.34 -4.36
C ASN A 64 10.11 3.43 -3.58
N HIS A 65 9.90 3.25 -2.27
CA HIS A 65 9.30 4.24 -1.38
C HIS A 65 9.77 4.05 0.07
N MET A 66 9.51 5.05 0.93
CA MET A 66 9.68 4.91 2.38
C MET A 66 8.56 4.06 2.97
N ASP A 67 8.96 2.98 3.62
CA ASP A 67 8.07 1.93 4.11
C ASP A 67 7.75 2.06 5.59
N SER A 68 8.76 2.36 6.40
CA SER A 68 8.57 2.50 7.84
C SER A 68 9.48 3.56 8.43
N VAL A 69 9.04 4.09 9.57
CA VAL A 69 9.88 4.90 10.44
C VAL A 69 9.64 4.55 11.90
N THR A 70 10.74 4.36 12.62
CA THR A 70 10.73 4.25 14.08
C THR A 70 11.32 5.51 14.69
N PHE A 71 10.56 6.14 15.58
CA PHE A 71 11.05 7.20 16.45
C PHE A 71 11.38 6.63 17.82
N GLU A 72 12.52 7.03 18.37
CA GLU A 72 12.95 6.75 19.75
C GLU A 72 13.18 8.07 20.48
N PHE A 73 12.42 8.31 21.54
CA PHE A 73 12.51 9.48 22.40
C PHE A 73 13.45 9.15 23.57
N LEU A 74 14.75 9.35 23.35
CA LEU A 74 15.80 8.92 24.28
C LEU A 74 15.94 9.87 25.48
N GLU A 75 15.93 11.18 25.21
CA GLU A 75 16.05 12.26 26.20
C GLU A 75 15.02 13.36 25.84
N PRO A 76 14.65 14.28 26.75
CA PRO A 76 13.69 15.36 26.46
C PRO A 76 14.06 16.24 25.24
N ASP A 77 15.33 16.26 24.87
CA ASP A 77 15.91 17.00 23.76
C ASP A 77 16.60 16.10 22.71
N ARG A 78 16.48 14.77 22.80
CA ARG A 78 17.12 13.84 21.85
C ARG A 78 16.12 12.82 21.31
N VAL A 79 15.99 12.82 19.99
CA VAL A 79 15.15 11.88 19.24
C VAL A 79 15.99 11.19 18.19
N VAL A 80 15.86 9.87 18.09
CA VAL A 80 16.41 9.12 16.96
C VAL A 80 15.27 8.74 16.03
N ALA A 81 15.43 8.99 14.74
CA ALA A 81 14.55 8.45 13.70
C ALA A 81 15.30 7.41 12.87
N GLN A 82 14.65 6.28 12.60
CA GLN A 82 15.18 5.20 11.76
C GLN A 82 14.20 4.93 10.64
N TRP A 83 14.56 5.36 9.43
CA TRP A 83 13.74 5.24 8.22
C TRP A 83 14.18 4.04 7.41
N ARG A 84 13.22 3.24 6.92
CA ARG A 84 13.49 2.14 5.98
C ARG A 84 12.77 2.39 4.67
N GLY A 85 13.50 2.20 3.58
CA GLY A 85 12.90 2.10 2.26
C GLY A 85 12.40 0.68 1.99
N TYR A 86 11.68 0.55 0.89
CA TYR A 86 11.34 -0.73 0.31
C TYR A 86 11.47 -0.66 -1.20
N GLU A 87 12.07 -1.69 -1.78
CA GLU A 87 12.16 -1.85 -3.22
C GLU A 87 12.18 -3.34 -3.58
N LYS A 88 11.56 -3.70 -4.71
CA LYS A 88 11.66 -5.06 -5.28
C LYS A 88 11.31 -6.18 -4.30
N GLY A 89 10.28 -6.00 -3.48
CA GLY A 89 9.81 -7.02 -2.55
C GLY A 89 10.53 -7.06 -1.19
N ALA A 90 11.49 -6.16 -0.92
CA ALA A 90 12.29 -6.19 0.30
C ALA A 90 12.49 -4.80 0.92
N THR A 91 12.62 -4.77 2.25
CA THR A 91 13.05 -3.57 2.99
C THR A 91 14.54 -3.35 2.84
N THR A 92 14.93 -2.08 2.80
CA THR A 92 16.35 -1.68 2.78
C THR A 92 16.92 -1.56 4.19
N ASP A 93 18.24 -1.41 4.27
CA ASP A 93 18.87 -0.90 5.48
C ASP A 93 18.27 0.45 5.89
N HIS A 94 18.40 0.77 7.18
CA HIS A 94 17.79 1.95 7.75
C HIS A 94 18.71 3.18 7.65
N ALA A 95 18.16 4.30 7.21
CA ALA A 95 18.76 5.61 7.41
C ALA A 95 18.48 6.09 8.84
N ARG A 96 19.54 6.28 9.62
CA ARG A 96 19.45 6.69 11.03
C ARG A 96 19.77 8.18 11.17
N PHE A 97 18.86 8.91 11.79
CA PHE A 97 19.01 10.32 12.12
C PHE A 97 19.00 10.48 13.65
N ASP A 98 20.13 10.87 14.24
CA ASP A 98 20.22 11.22 15.68
C ASP A 98 20.09 12.74 15.81
N MET A 99 18.92 13.17 16.28
CA MET A 99 18.54 14.56 16.31
C MET A 99 18.53 15.07 17.74
N ARG A 100 19.16 16.22 17.96
CA ARG A 100 19.05 16.99 19.20
C ARG A 100 18.30 18.28 18.96
N ARG A 101 17.52 18.71 19.95
CA ARG A 101 16.86 20.01 19.95
C ARG A 101 17.92 21.09 19.81
N ALA A 102 17.82 21.90 18.76
CA ALA A 102 18.64 23.09 18.65
C ALA A 102 18.36 24.02 19.84
N LYS A 103 19.42 24.56 20.45
CA LYS A 103 19.26 25.72 21.35
C LYS A 103 18.60 26.82 20.54
N SER A 104 17.58 27.47 21.11
CA SER A 104 16.81 28.51 20.42
C SER A 104 17.76 29.56 19.87
N SER A 105 18.08 29.44 18.59
CA SER A 105 18.70 30.49 17.80
C SER A 105 17.56 31.09 17.00
N THR A 106 17.55 32.41 16.88
CA THR A 106 16.66 33.17 15.99
C THR A 106 17.06 32.92 14.51
N GLY A 107 17.40 31.67 14.18
CA GLY A 107 17.73 31.23 12.83
C GLY A 107 16.46 31.26 12.01
N LYS A 108 16.51 31.96 10.87
CA LYS A 108 15.48 31.88 9.84
C LYS A 108 15.14 30.40 9.62
N VAL A 109 13.95 29.98 10.03
CA VAL A 109 13.29 28.89 9.31
C VAL A 109 13.16 29.45 7.91
N SER A 110 13.99 28.97 6.98
CA SER A 110 13.80 29.28 5.58
C SER A 110 12.34 28.95 5.29
N ALA A 111 11.59 29.92 4.75
CA ALA A 111 10.24 29.65 4.30
C ALA A 111 10.31 28.40 3.42
N PRO A 112 9.36 27.46 3.56
CA PRO A 112 9.35 26.27 2.72
C PRO A 112 9.54 26.71 1.27
N ALA A 113 10.45 26.04 0.55
CA ALA A 113 10.60 26.31 -0.86
C ALA A 113 9.20 26.25 -1.49
N THR A 114 8.90 27.19 -2.40
CA THR A 114 7.64 27.10 -3.13
C THR A 114 7.60 25.72 -3.77
N PRO A 115 6.59 24.87 -3.46
CA PRO A 115 6.53 23.54 -4.03
C PRO A 115 6.66 23.65 -5.54
N ALA A 116 7.56 22.86 -6.12
CA ALA A 116 7.56 22.70 -7.56
C ALA A 116 6.13 22.32 -7.99
N ALA A 117 5.65 22.89 -9.09
CA ALA A 117 4.35 22.51 -9.62
C ALA A 117 4.31 20.98 -9.74
N PRO A 118 3.26 20.31 -9.24
CA PRO A 118 3.17 18.86 -9.32
C PRO A 118 3.35 18.44 -10.78
N ALA A 119 4.15 17.39 -11.01
CA ALA A 119 4.27 16.80 -12.33
C ALA A 119 2.86 16.50 -12.85
N ALA A 120 2.61 16.84 -14.12
CA ALA A 120 1.32 16.54 -14.74
C ALA A 120 1.01 15.05 -14.55
N PRO A 121 -0.24 14.70 -14.18
CA PRO A 121 -0.61 13.30 -14.00
C PRO A 121 -0.25 12.52 -15.26
N ALA A 122 0.36 11.35 -15.08
CA ALA A 122 0.59 10.44 -16.20
C ALA A 122 -0.76 10.18 -16.89
N ALA A 123 -0.78 10.26 -18.22
CA ALA A 123 -1.97 9.94 -18.99
C ALA A 123 -2.47 8.54 -18.60
N PRO A 124 -3.79 8.33 -18.45
CA PRO A 124 -4.33 7.01 -18.15
C PRO A 124 -3.81 6.00 -19.17
N ALA A 125 -3.39 4.82 -18.69
CA ALA A 125 -3.07 3.72 -19.58
C ALA A 125 -4.27 3.44 -20.49
N ALA A 126 -4.01 3.27 -21.79
CA ALA A 126 -5.05 2.91 -22.74
C ALA A 126 -5.74 1.62 -22.27
N PRO A 127 -7.08 1.50 -22.41
CA PRO A 127 -7.78 0.27 -22.07
C PRO A 127 -7.13 -0.93 -22.74
N GLY A 128 -6.89 -1.99 -21.97
CA GLY A 128 -6.43 -3.26 -22.52
C GLY A 128 -7.39 -3.75 -23.61
N LYS A 129 -6.84 -4.41 -24.63
CA LYS A 129 -7.64 -5.00 -25.71
C LYS A 129 -8.73 -5.90 -25.10
N PRO A 130 -10.00 -5.79 -25.55
CA PRO A 130 -11.06 -6.69 -25.09
C PRO A 130 -10.65 -8.15 -25.22
N ALA A 131 -10.94 -8.95 -24.18
CA ALA A 131 -10.77 -10.38 -24.25
C ALA A 131 -11.57 -10.94 -25.43
N ALA A 132 -10.96 -11.89 -26.16
CA ALA A 132 -11.66 -12.59 -27.22
C ALA A 132 -12.88 -13.33 -26.62
N PRO A 133 -14.03 -13.34 -27.31
CA PRO A 133 -15.18 -14.12 -26.87
C PRO A 133 -14.81 -15.58 -26.67
N ALA A 134 -15.33 -16.20 -25.60
CA ALA A 134 -15.19 -17.63 -25.39
C ALA A 134 -15.76 -18.39 -26.59
N ALA A 135 -15.04 -19.43 -27.03
CA ALA A 135 -15.52 -20.31 -28.10
C ALA A 135 -16.86 -20.96 -27.68
N PRO A 136 -17.82 -21.15 -28.60
CA PRO A 136 -19.06 -21.85 -28.30
C PRO A 136 -18.78 -23.23 -27.71
N GLY A 137 -19.52 -23.58 -26.66
CA GLY A 137 -19.49 -24.92 -26.08
C GLY A 137 -19.86 -25.97 -27.13
N LYS A 138 -19.18 -27.12 -27.09
CA LYS A 138 -19.44 -28.25 -27.99
C LYS A 138 -20.91 -28.69 -27.87
N PRO A 139 -21.63 -28.96 -28.97
CA PRO A 139 -23.00 -29.47 -28.91
C PRO A 139 -23.09 -30.76 -28.08
N ALA A 140 -24.13 -30.85 -27.26
CA ALA A 140 -24.43 -32.06 -26.52
C ALA A 140 -24.69 -33.24 -27.48
N ALA A 141 -24.16 -34.41 -27.14
CA ALA A 141 -24.42 -35.64 -27.88
C ALA A 141 -25.93 -36.00 -27.82
N PRO A 142 -26.49 -36.60 -28.89
CA PRO A 142 -27.90 -36.98 -28.91
C PRO A 142 -28.20 -38.03 -27.83
N ALA A 143 -29.38 -37.90 -27.22
CA ALA A 143 -29.86 -38.81 -26.18
C ALA A 143 -29.95 -40.26 -26.69
N ALA A 144 -29.45 -41.20 -25.88
CA ALA A 144 -29.61 -42.63 -26.14
C ALA A 144 -31.10 -43.01 -26.11
N LYS A 145 -31.50 -43.91 -27.02
CA LYS A 145 -32.88 -44.43 -27.11
C LYS A 145 -33.28 -45.10 -25.79
N SER A 146 -34.48 -44.80 -25.31
CA SER A 146 -35.06 -45.39 -24.09
C SER A 146 -35.06 -46.92 -24.15
N PRO A 147 -34.78 -47.62 -23.03
CA PRO A 147 -34.90 -49.08 -22.96
C PRO A 147 -36.36 -49.52 -23.10
N PRO A 148 -36.62 -50.74 -23.63
CA PRO A 148 -37.98 -51.25 -23.77
C PRO A 148 -38.64 -51.51 -22.41
N ALA A 149 -39.96 -51.33 -22.37
CA ALA A 149 -40.77 -51.51 -21.17
C ALA A 149 -40.72 -52.96 -20.64
N PRO A 150 -40.79 -53.17 -19.31
CA PRO A 150 -40.83 -54.51 -18.73
C PRO A 150 -42.14 -55.22 -19.07
N THR A 151 -42.03 -56.51 -19.42
CA THR A 151 -43.18 -57.40 -19.65
C THR A 151 -43.97 -57.64 -18.38
N ALA A 152 -45.30 -57.51 -18.45
CA ALA A 152 -46.22 -57.77 -17.35
C ALA A 152 -46.19 -59.25 -16.92
N PRO A 153 -46.34 -59.56 -15.62
CA PRO A 153 -46.44 -60.94 -15.14
C PRO A 153 -47.80 -61.55 -15.46
N THR A 154 -47.79 -62.72 -16.11
CA THR A 154 -48.97 -63.54 -16.36
C THR A 154 -49.36 -64.27 -15.08
N ASN A 155 -50.58 -64.04 -14.59
CA ASN A 155 -51.11 -64.69 -13.39
C ASN A 155 -51.87 -65.96 -13.80
N PRO A 156 -51.50 -67.18 -13.35
CA PRO A 156 -52.28 -68.37 -13.64
C PRO A 156 -53.49 -68.44 -12.69
N ALA A 157 -54.68 -68.37 -13.29
CA ALA A 157 -55.93 -68.66 -12.63
C ALA A 157 -56.05 -70.18 -12.34
N GLY A 158 -56.42 -70.51 -11.11
CA GLY A 158 -57.34 -71.61 -10.76
C GLY A 158 -56.91 -73.04 -11.06
N ALA A 159 -56.50 -73.76 -10.01
CA ALA A 159 -56.78 -75.19 -9.88
C ALA A 159 -57.32 -75.46 -8.46
N ARG A 160 -58.31 -76.36 -8.44
CA ARG A 160 -59.25 -76.69 -7.37
C ARG A 160 -58.62 -77.35 -6.15
#